data_AF-A0A1B7X3W2-F1
#
_entry.id   AF-A0A1B7X3W2-F1
#
_cell.length_a   1.000
_cell.length_b   1.000
_cell.length_c   1.000
_cell.angle_alpha   90.00
_cell.angle_beta   90.00
_cell.angle_gamma   90.00
#
_symmetry.space_group_name_H-M   'P 1'
#
loop_
_entity.id
_entity.type
_entity.pdbx_description
1 polymer ?
#
loop_
_entity_poly.entity_id
_entity_poly.type
_entity_poly.pdbx_seq_one_letter_code
_entity_poly.pdbx_strand_id
1 'polypeptide(L)'
;MGECQVLPHLFWDMTMAELDFVWYGYRHKEEQEWLRVRWQTTLLINIQLPKGKKITPEELLKLDCDSRNFVKQRVMSNEELQEVLKKYNNVKPIG
;
A
#
# COMPACT_ATOMS: atom_id res chain seq x y z
N MET A 1 -18.59 17.35 0.42
CA MET A 1 -17.67 16.58 1.29
C MET A 1 -16.29 16.72 0.70
N GLY A 2 -15.23 16.82 1.52
CA GLY A 2 -13.85 16.93 1.00
C GLY A 2 -13.43 15.68 0.21
N GLU A 3 -12.25 15.72 -0.42
CA GLU A 3 -11.71 14.61 -1.23
C GLU A 3 -11.71 13.29 -0.43
N CYS A 4 -11.28 13.33 0.83
CA CYS A 4 -11.27 12.18 1.74
C CYS A 4 -12.66 11.72 2.23
N GLN A 5 -13.76 12.27 1.71
CA GLN A 5 -15.14 11.92 2.09
C GLN A 5 -15.46 12.11 3.58
N VAL A 6 -14.68 12.93 4.29
CA VAL A 6 -14.90 13.28 5.70
C VAL A 6 -15.87 14.45 5.79
N LEU A 7 -16.78 14.39 6.77
CA LEU A 7 -17.67 15.50 7.11
C LEU A 7 -16.87 16.63 7.79
N PRO A 8 -17.13 17.92 7.47
CA PRO A 8 -16.30 19.01 7.96
C PRO A 8 -16.20 19.12 9.49
N HIS A 9 -17.26 18.79 10.24
CA HIS A 9 -17.23 18.82 11.70
C HIS A 9 -16.31 17.72 12.25
N LEU A 10 -16.41 16.51 11.70
CA LEU A 10 -15.57 15.37 12.08
C LEU A 10 -14.08 15.66 11.80
N PHE A 11 -13.77 16.40 10.74
CA PHE A 11 -12.40 16.83 10.45
C PHE A 11 -11.77 17.64 11.58
N TRP A 12 -12.51 18.60 12.15
CA TRP A 12 -12.01 19.44 13.23
C TRP A 12 -11.93 18.72 14.58
N ASP A 13 -12.69 17.63 14.74
CA ASP A 13 -12.68 16.81 15.95
C ASP A 13 -11.60 15.71 15.94
N MET A 14 -11.04 15.40 14.76
CA MET A 14 -10.02 14.35 14.61
C MET A 14 -8.62 14.79 15.02
N THR A 15 -7.85 13.84 15.54
CA THR A 15 -6.42 13.99 15.76
C THR A 15 -5.65 13.91 14.44
N MET A 16 -4.43 14.46 14.41
CA MET A 16 -3.55 14.37 13.23
C MET A 16 -3.27 12.92 12.82
N ALA A 17 -3.14 12.01 13.78
CA ALA A 17 -2.92 10.59 13.49
C ALA A 17 -4.13 9.94 12.80
N GLU A 18 -5.35 10.25 13.24
CA GLU A 18 -6.58 9.76 12.60
C GLU A 18 -6.72 10.33 11.19
N LEU A 19 -6.40 11.62 11.01
CA LEU A 19 -6.40 12.25 9.71
C LEU A 19 -5.41 11.59 8.75
N ASP A 20 -4.20 11.27 9.22
CA ASP A 20 -3.20 10.54 8.44
C ASP A 20 -3.75 9.19 7.98
N PHE A 21 -4.36 8.41 8.87
CA PHE A 21 -4.97 7.12 8.53
C PHE A 21 -6.08 7.24 7.48
N VAL A 22 -6.95 8.24 7.63
CA VAL A 22 -8.01 8.51 6.65
C VAL A 22 -7.41 8.84 5.29
N TRP A 23 -6.36 9.66 5.25
CA TRP A 23 -5.70 10.03 4.02
C TRP A 23 -4.98 8.84 3.35
N TYR A 24 -4.34 7.98 4.15
CA TYR A 24 -3.78 6.71 3.66
C TYR A 24 -4.87 5.81 3.06
N GLY A 25 -6.01 5.67 3.74
CA GLY A 25 -7.15 4.89 3.25
C GLY A 25 -7.71 5.44 1.93
N TYR A 26 -7.88 6.75 1.84
CA TYR A 26 -8.32 7.43 0.62
C TYR A 26 -7.38 7.15 -0.55
N ARG A 27 -6.07 7.38 -0.36
CA ARG A 27 -5.08 7.14 -1.40
C ARG A 27 -5.09 5.69 -1.88
N HIS A 28 -5.16 4.72 -0.96
CA HIS A 28 -5.21 3.31 -1.34
C HIS A 28 -6.46 2.95 -2.13
N LYS A 29 -7.60 3.57 -1.83
CA LYS A 29 -8.83 3.39 -2.60
C LYS A 29 -8.66 3.90 -4.03
N GLU A 30 -8.14 5.12 -4.20
CA GLU A 30 -7.87 5.67 -5.54
C GLU A 30 -6.88 4.80 -6.33
N GLU A 31 -5.81 4.34 -5.70
CA GLU A 31 -4.84 3.44 -6.33
C GLU A 31 -5.49 2.15 -6.84
N GLN A 32 -6.37 1.54 -6.04
CA GLN A 32 -7.09 0.33 -6.45
C GLN A 32 -8.05 0.60 -7.62
N GLU A 33 -8.69 1.77 -7.65
CA GLU A 33 -9.55 2.18 -8.77
C GLU A 33 -8.72 2.35 -10.06
N TRP A 34 -7.58 3.04 -9.98
CA TRP A 34 -6.66 3.20 -11.12
C TRP A 34 -6.11 1.87 -11.63
N LEU A 35 -5.71 0.97 -10.73
CA LEU A 35 -5.27 -0.37 -11.10
C LEU A 35 -6.38 -1.14 -11.81
N ARG A 36 -7.61 -1.10 -11.28
CA ARG A 36 -8.77 -1.78 -11.89
C ARG A 36 -9.03 -1.27 -13.32
N VAL A 37 -9.07 0.04 -13.50
CA VAL A 37 -9.29 0.68 -14.81
C VAL A 37 -8.17 0.31 -15.78
N ARG A 38 -6.91 0.36 -15.33
CA ARG A 38 -5.74 -0.02 -16.14
C ARG A 38 -5.83 -1.47 -16.60
N TRP A 39 -6.17 -2.40 -15.71
CA TRP A 39 -6.35 -3.81 -16.07
C TRP A 39 -7.49 -4.03 -17.06
N GLN A 40 -8.66 -3.43 -16.82
CA GLN A 40 -9.80 -3.50 -17.73
C GLN A 40 -9.44 -2.97 -19.12
N THR A 41 -8.78 -1.81 -19.18
CA THR A 41 -8.38 -1.17 -20.43
C THR A 41 -7.32 -1.99 -21.18
N THR A 42 -6.35 -2.56 -20.46
CA THR A 42 -5.34 -3.45 -21.05
C THR A 42 -5.99 -4.67 -21.70
N LEU A 43 -7.00 -5.26 -21.06
CA LEU A 43 -7.73 -6.39 -21.61
C LEU A 43 -8.49 -6.00 -22.89
N LEU A 44 -9.17 -4.86 -22.89
CA LEU A 44 -9.89 -4.36 -24.06
C LEU A 44 -8.95 -4.11 -25.25
N ILE A 45 -7.79 -3.50 -25.01
CA ILE A 45 -6.79 -3.23 -26.04
C ILE A 45 -6.22 -4.54 -26.58
N ASN A 46 -5.91 -5.50 -25.71
CA ASN A 46 -5.36 -6.80 -26.13
C ASN A 46 -6.31 -7.62 -27.01
N ILE A 47 -7.64 -7.41 -26.89
CA ILE A 47 -8.62 -8.03 -27.80
C ILE A 47 -8.54 -7.42 -29.20
N GLN A 48 -8.24 -6.12 -29.30
CA GLN A 48 -8.18 -5.39 -30.57
C GLN A 48 -6.82 -5.51 -31.27
N LEU A 49 -5.78 -5.93 -30.55
CA LEU A 49 -4.44 -6.09 -31.12
C LEU A 49 -4.34 -7.31 -32.05
N PRO A 50 -3.49 -7.24 -33.10
CA PRO A 50 -3.27 -8.36 -33.99
C PRO A 50 -2.62 -9.53 -33.26
N LYS A 51 -2.88 -10.75 -33.75
CA LYS A 51 -2.32 -11.98 -33.18
C LYS A 51 -0.79 -11.89 -33.04
N GLY A 52 -0.30 -12.21 -31.86
CA GLY A 52 1.12 -12.17 -31.52
C GLY A 52 1.61 -10.87 -30.87
N LYS A 53 0.80 -9.80 -30.87
CA LYS A 53 1.08 -8.59 -30.08
C LYS A 53 0.24 -8.57 -28.81
N LYS A 54 0.89 -8.35 -27.67
CA LYS A 54 0.25 -8.18 -26.35
C LYS A 54 0.93 -7.03 -25.64
N ILE A 55 0.16 -6.25 -24.90
CA ILE A 55 0.64 -5.17 -24.04
C ILE A 55 0.37 -5.58 -22.60
N THR A 56 1.38 -5.42 -21.75
CA THR A 56 1.21 -5.59 -20.30
C THR A 56 0.63 -4.31 -19.68
N PRO A 57 -0.06 -4.40 -18.53
CA PRO A 57 -0.60 -3.21 -17.89
C PRO A 57 0.47 -2.15 -17.60
N GLU A 58 1.68 -2.57 -17.18
CA GLU A 58 2.82 -1.66 -16.87
C GLU A 58 3.34 -0.91 -18.09
N GLU A 59 3.28 -1.53 -19.25
CA GLU A 59 3.59 -0.87 -20.51
C GLU A 59 2.47 0.06 -20.97
N LEU A 60 1.21 -0.26 -20.67
CA LEU A 60 0.06 0.57 -21.06
C LEU A 60 0.06 1.92 -20.31
N LEU A 61 0.19 1.88 -18.99
CA LEU A 61 0.15 3.06 -18.14
C LEU A 61 0.99 2.82 -16.88
N LYS A 62 2.09 3.56 -16.74
CA LYS A 62 2.90 3.54 -15.52
C LYS A 62 2.19 4.32 -14.43
N LEU A 63 1.99 3.68 -13.28
CA LEU A 63 1.40 4.32 -12.11
C LEU A 63 2.47 4.58 -11.05
N ASP A 64 2.27 5.60 -10.23
CA ASP A 64 3.22 5.96 -9.17
C ASP A 64 3.45 4.80 -8.18
N CYS A 65 2.44 3.96 -7.96
CA CYS A 65 2.54 2.77 -7.11
C CYS A 65 3.57 1.74 -7.61
N ASP A 66 3.88 1.71 -8.91
CA ASP A 66 4.83 0.75 -9.49
C ASP A 66 6.27 1.05 -9.10
N SER A 67 6.57 2.34 -8.82
CA SER A 67 7.90 2.81 -8.41
C SER A 67 8.13 2.77 -6.90
N ARG A 68 7.11 2.41 -6.12
CA ARG A 68 7.22 2.39 -4.65
C ARG A 68 8.07 1.21 -4.23
N ASN A 69 9.30 1.51 -3.83
CA ASN A 69 10.15 0.57 -3.13
C ASN A 69 9.49 0.26 -1.77
N PHE A 70 8.73 -0.82 -1.69
CA PHE A 70 8.40 -1.40 -0.40
C PHE A 70 9.72 -1.78 0.26
N VAL A 71 10.07 -1.08 1.34
CA VAL A 71 11.19 -1.48 2.19
C VAL A 71 10.85 -2.89 2.65
N LYS A 72 11.50 -3.89 2.07
CA LYS A 72 11.38 -5.27 2.54
C LYS A 72 11.82 -5.24 4.00
N GLN A 73 10.88 -5.37 4.91
CA GLN A 73 11.21 -5.51 6.33
C GLN A 73 12.11 -6.73 6.42
N ARG A 74 13.32 -6.54 6.96
CA ARG A 74 14.24 -7.65 7.18
C ARG A 74 13.55 -8.63 8.10
N VAL A 75 13.25 -9.82 7.59
CA VAL A 75 12.81 -10.92 8.42
C VAL A 75 14.04 -11.40 9.19
N MET A 76 13.95 -11.36 10.52
CA MET A 76 15.00 -11.82 11.41
C MET A 76 15.21 -13.33 11.22
N SER A 77 16.47 -13.78 11.22
CA SER A 77 16.76 -15.22 11.16
C SER A 77 16.39 -15.91 12.48
N ASN A 78 16.22 -17.24 12.46
CA ASN A 78 15.91 -18.00 13.68
C ASN A 78 17.00 -17.85 14.76
N GLU A 79 18.25 -17.66 14.35
CA GLU A 79 19.39 -17.48 15.24
C GLU A 79 19.34 -16.11 15.95
N GLU A 80 19.09 -15.05 15.17
CA GLU A 80 18.91 -13.68 15.67
C GLU A 80 17.72 -13.58 16.64
N LEU A 81 16.62 -14.30 16.35
CA LEU A 81 15.46 -14.38 17.24
C LEU A 81 15.83 -15.00 18.59
N GLN A 82 16.63 -16.07 18.61
CA GLN A 82 17.05 -16.70 19.87
C GLN A 82 17.97 -15.80 20.69
N GLU A 83 18.84 -15.01 20.06
CA GLU A 83 19.68 -14.04 20.76
C GLU A 83 18.87 -12.92 21.40
N VAL A 84 17.87 -12.40 20.68
CA VAL A 84 16.94 -11.40 21.21
C VAL A 84 16.17 -11.95 22.40
N LEU A 85 15.63 -13.17 22.33
CA LEU A 85 14.92 -13.82 23.44
C LEU A 85 15.81 -14.00 24.69
N LYS A 86 17.08 -14.39 24.50
CA LYS A 86 18.06 -14.48 25.60
C LYS A 86 18.29 -13.14 26.28
N LYS A 87 18.34 -12.04 25.52
CA LYS A 87 18.50 -10.69 26.07
C LYS A 87 17.32 -10.29 26.96
N TYR A 88 16.10 -10.64 26.59
CA TYR A 88 14.90 -10.31 27.37
C TYR A 88 14.71 -11.18 28.62
N ASN A 89 15.18 -12.43 28.61
CA ASN A 89 15.16 -13.28 29.80
C ASN A 89 16.07 -12.78 30.94
N ASN A 90 17.09 -11.98 30.63
CA ASN A 90 18.03 -11.45 31.62
C ASN A 90 17.58 -10.15 32.28
N VAL A 91 16.50 -9.53 31.81
CA VAL A 91 15.91 -8.35 32.45
C VAL A 91 14.91 -8.84 33.49
N LYS A 92 15.34 -8.89 34.76
CA LYS A 92 14.43 -9.17 35.88
C LYS A 92 13.25 -8.20 35.83
N PRO A 93 12.01 -8.65 36.13
CA PRO A 93 10.89 -7.74 36.26
C PRO A 93 11.24 -6.69 37.30
N ILE A 94 11.06 -5.42 36.95
CA ILE A 94 11.14 -4.31 37.90
C ILE A 94 9.96 -4.53 38.85
N GLY A 95 10.26 -5.09 40.02
CA GLY A 95 9.34 -5.17 41.16
C GLY A 95 9.27 -3.84 41.91
#